data_AF-L1JXY4-F1
#
_entry.id   AF-L1JXY4-F1
#
_cell.length_a   1.000
_cell.length_b   1.000
_cell.length_c   1.000
_cell.angle_alpha   90.00
_cell.angle_beta   90.00
_cell.angle_gamma   90.00
#
_symmetry.space_group_name_H-M   'P 1'
#
loop_
_entity.id
_entity.type
_entity.pdbx_description
1 polymer ?
#
loop_
_entity_poly.entity_id
_entity_poly.type
_entity_poly.pdbx_seq_one_letter_code
_entity_poly.pdbx_strand_id
1 'polypeptide(L)'
;DRVILHFDADCFYAQVEELRDPKLREVPLGITQKFLVVTCNYPARRAGVTKLMAIEDAKKKCPGLVLVSGEDLTPYRLTSRRIFSVLQRFGSAAERLGMDEVWVDVTAACKKMMEENAERRWQGHEGGYLRRGGRVCLRHSSAAGQRDCTEGEGAVKEETGIRTSAGIAHNKLLAKLASGLHKPDDQTSL
;
A
#
# COMPACT_ATOMS: atom_id res chain seq x y z
N ASP A 1 -12.83 18.99 -0.71
CA ASP A 1 -12.12 18.30 0.38
C ASP A 1 -10.77 17.78 -0.07
N ARG A 2 -9.90 17.43 0.88
CA ARG A 2 -8.60 16.81 0.55
C ARG A 2 -8.82 15.38 0.05
N VAL A 3 -7.90 14.90 -0.77
CA VAL A 3 -7.80 13.48 -1.15
C VAL A 3 -6.40 13.04 -0.79
N ILE A 4 -6.32 12.19 0.25
CA ILE A 4 -5.08 11.66 0.80
C ILE A 4 -5.03 10.18 0.50
N LEU A 5 -3.94 9.77 -0.15
CA LEU A 5 -3.59 8.38 -0.34
C LEU A 5 -2.62 7.96 0.77
N HIS A 6 -2.73 6.71 1.22
CA HIS A 6 -1.77 6.06 2.09
C HIS A 6 -1.40 4.72 1.49
N PHE A 7 -0.12 4.51 1.19
CA PHE A 7 0.44 3.26 0.68
C PHE A 7 1.23 2.58 1.79
N ASP A 8 1.01 1.27 1.97
CA ASP A 8 1.69 0.44 2.96
C ASP A 8 2.21 -0.84 2.27
N ALA A 9 3.53 -1.02 2.23
CA ALA A 9 4.15 -2.14 1.55
C ALA A 9 3.91 -3.47 2.28
N ASP A 10 3.34 -4.43 1.56
CA ASP A 10 2.93 -5.71 2.11
C ASP A 10 4.11 -6.53 2.63
N CYS A 11 4.06 -6.96 3.91
CA CYS A 11 5.13 -7.74 4.55
C CYS A 11 6.56 -7.29 4.14
N PHE A 12 6.81 -5.98 4.14
CA PHE A 12 7.89 -5.32 3.39
C PHE A 12 9.24 -6.05 3.33
N TYR A 13 9.86 -6.40 4.47
CA TYR A 13 11.17 -7.06 4.44
C TYR A 13 11.12 -8.43 3.76
N ALA A 14 10.02 -9.18 3.92
CA ALA A 14 9.85 -10.47 3.25
C ALA A 14 9.74 -10.31 1.74
N GLN A 15 8.98 -9.30 1.24
CA GLN A 15 8.93 -9.00 -0.20
C GLN A 15 10.31 -8.59 -0.74
N VAL A 16 11.09 -7.82 0.01
CA VAL A 16 12.46 -7.46 -0.41
C VAL A 16 13.34 -8.70 -0.55
N GLU A 17 13.30 -9.63 0.39
CA GLU A 17 14.05 -10.88 0.28
C GLU A 17 13.52 -11.79 -0.84
N GLU A 18 12.20 -11.84 -1.06
CA GLU A 18 11.57 -12.54 -2.20
C GLU A 18 11.94 -11.96 -3.57
N LEU A 19 12.33 -10.68 -3.64
CA LEU A 19 12.89 -10.08 -4.85
C LEU A 19 14.35 -10.46 -5.06
N ARG A 20 15.12 -10.60 -3.98
CA ARG A 20 16.53 -10.98 -4.01
C ARG A 20 16.73 -12.46 -4.31
N ASP A 21 15.87 -13.32 -3.77
CA ASP A 21 15.79 -14.75 -4.08
C ASP A 21 14.33 -15.15 -4.40
N PRO A 22 13.97 -15.24 -5.69
CA PRO A 22 12.61 -15.58 -6.11
C PRO A 22 12.10 -16.93 -5.60
N LYS A 23 12.98 -17.87 -5.20
CA LYS A 23 12.57 -19.17 -4.64
C LYS A 23 11.84 -19.02 -3.30
N LEU A 24 12.08 -17.91 -2.60
CA LEU A 24 11.47 -17.64 -1.29
C LEU A 24 9.96 -17.35 -1.35
N ARG A 25 9.42 -17.02 -2.53
CA ARG A 25 7.97 -16.76 -2.72
C ARG A 25 7.11 -18.01 -2.53
N GLU A 26 7.69 -19.18 -2.80
CA GLU A 26 6.99 -20.46 -2.81
C GLU A 26 6.99 -21.15 -1.43
N VAL A 27 7.63 -20.55 -0.43
CA VAL A 27 7.80 -21.14 0.90
C VAL A 27 7.34 -20.18 2.00
N PRO A 28 6.91 -20.69 3.17
CA PRO A 28 6.71 -19.84 4.34
C PRO A 28 8.05 -19.22 4.75
N LEU A 29 8.13 -17.89 4.66
CA LEU A 29 9.33 -17.10 4.96
C LEU A 29 9.10 -16.22 6.20
N GLY A 30 10.05 -16.24 7.12
CA GLY A 30 10.18 -15.31 8.24
C GLY A 30 11.48 -14.52 8.14
N ILE A 31 11.41 -13.21 8.36
CA ILE A 31 12.58 -12.34 8.48
C ILE A 31 12.91 -12.19 9.96
N THR A 32 14.15 -12.44 10.33
CA THR A 32 14.58 -12.44 11.73
C THR A 32 15.45 -11.24 12.08
N GLN A 33 15.29 -10.71 13.28
CA GLN A 33 16.28 -9.85 13.94
C GLN A 33 16.47 -10.40 15.35
N LYS A 34 17.72 -10.73 15.69
CA LYS A 34 18.06 -11.49 16.89
C LYS A 34 17.18 -12.75 17.02
N PHE A 35 16.34 -12.81 18.05
CA PHE A 35 15.51 -13.97 18.40
C PHE A 35 14.04 -13.84 17.96
N LEU A 36 13.71 -12.80 17.20
CA LEU A 36 12.34 -12.49 16.77
C LEU A 36 12.18 -12.61 15.26
N VAL A 37 11.03 -13.12 14.83
CA VAL A 37 10.51 -12.98 13.47
C VAL A 37 9.85 -11.60 13.37
N VAL A 38 10.55 -10.61 12.82
CA VAL A 38 10.08 -9.22 12.77
C VAL A 38 8.93 -9.04 11.77
N THR A 39 8.95 -9.81 10.69
CA THR A 39 7.83 -9.95 9.75
C THR A 39 7.93 -11.29 9.03
N CYS A 40 6.86 -11.67 8.36
CA CYS A 40 6.76 -12.91 7.61
C CYS A 40 5.85 -12.72 6.40
N ASN A 41 6.09 -13.52 5.35
CA ASN A 41 5.28 -13.49 4.14
C ASN A 41 3.89 -14.10 4.37
N TYR A 42 2.98 -13.90 3.42
CA TYR A 42 1.60 -14.38 3.55
C TYR A 42 1.47 -15.91 3.67
N PRO A 43 2.27 -16.75 2.99
CA PRO A 43 2.34 -18.19 3.29
C PRO A 43 2.60 -18.50 4.76
N ALA A 44 3.59 -17.86 5.39
CA ALA A 44 3.88 -18.03 6.81
C ALA A 44 2.75 -17.50 7.73
N ARG A 45 2.11 -16.37 7.36
CA ARG A 45 0.93 -15.85 8.08
C ARG A 45 -0.24 -16.82 8.07
N ARG A 46 -0.51 -17.46 6.93
CA ARG A 46 -1.55 -18.51 6.82
C ARG A 46 -1.25 -19.73 7.69
N ALA A 47 0.03 -20.03 7.90
CA ALA A 47 0.49 -21.06 8.85
C ALA A 47 0.49 -20.59 10.32
N GLY A 48 0.00 -19.38 10.61
CA GLY A 48 -0.16 -18.86 11.98
C GLY A 48 1.05 -18.13 12.55
N VAL A 49 2.12 -17.94 11.77
CA VAL A 49 3.26 -17.10 12.17
C VAL A 49 2.86 -15.63 12.12
N THR A 50 3.11 -14.87 13.19
CA THR A 50 2.77 -13.44 13.26
C THR A 50 4.01 -12.58 13.37
N LYS A 51 3.86 -11.27 13.14
CA LYS A 51 4.91 -10.28 13.38
C LYS A 51 5.32 -10.31 14.86
N LEU A 52 6.62 -10.05 15.10
CA LEU A 52 7.24 -9.99 16.43
C LEU A 52 7.13 -11.29 17.24
N MET A 53 6.99 -12.44 16.57
CA MET A 53 6.93 -13.75 17.22
C MET A 53 8.35 -14.25 17.54
N ALA A 54 8.54 -14.92 18.69
CA ALA A 54 9.78 -15.62 18.99
C ALA A 54 10.06 -16.70 17.93
N ILE A 55 11.32 -16.87 17.53
CA ILE A 55 11.70 -17.86 16.50
C ILE A 55 11.25 -19.27 16.89
N GLU A 56 11.38 -19.64 18.17
CA GLU A 56 10.96 -20.95 18.66
C GLU A 56 9.46 -21.19 18.45
N ASP A 57 8.63 -20.22 18.81
CA ASP A 57 7.17 -20.32 18.64
C ASP A 57 6.77 -20.30 17.17
N ALA A 58 7.46 -19.51 16.35
CA ALA A 58 7.24 -19.48 14.90
C ALA A 58 7.55 -20.85 14.26
N LYS A 59 8.63 -21.50 14.69
CA LYS A 59 9.00 -22.85 14.25
C LYS A 59 8.05 -23.93 14.75
N LYS A 60 7.50 -23.81 15.96
CA LYS A 60 6.44 -24.71 16.46
C LYS A 60 5.18 -24.61 15.61
N LYS A 61 4.77 -23.40 15.23
CA LYS A 61 3.59 -23.18 14.36
C LYS A 61 3.83 -23.60 12.91
N CYS A 62 5.03 -23.36 12.39
CA CYS A 62 5.40 -23.68 11.02
C CYS A 62 6.79 -24.35 11.00
N PRO A 63 6.86 -25.69 11.15
CA PRO A 63 8.14 -26.41 11.15
C PRO A 63 8.98 -26.20 9.87
N GLY A 64 8.30 -26.05 8.73
CA GLY A 64 8.91 -25.74 7.43
C GLY A 64 9.27 -24.26 7.19
N LEU A 65 9.16 -23.39 8.20
CA LEU A 65 9.44 -21.95 8.05
C LEU A 65 10.90 -21.72 7.66
N VAL A 66 11.12 -21.09 6.52
CA VAL A 66 12.44 -20.61 6.09
C VAL A 66 12.72 -19.27 6.79
N LEU A 67 13.93 -19.11 7.32
CA LEU A 67 14.33 -17.90 8.04
C LEU A 67 15.48 -17.20 7.32
N VAL A 68 15.34 -15.90 7.12
CA VAL A 68 16.38 -15.03 6.56
C VAL A 68 16.70 -13.93 7.55
N SER A 69 17.98 -13.67 7.78
CA SER A 69 18.41 -12.59 8.67
C SER A 69 18.13 -11.23 8.05
N GLY A 70 17.36 -10.40 8.74
CA GLY A 70 17.07 -9.01 8.40
C GLY A 70 17.80 -7.99 9.27
N GLU A 71 18.96 -8.37 9.83
CA GLU A 71 19.80 -7.48 10.65
C GLU A 71 20.43 -6.36 9.80
N ASP A 72 20.90 -6.70 8.58
CA ASP A 72 21.35 -5.68 7.63
C ASP A 72 20.14 -5.00 6.99
N LEU A 73 19.95 -3.73 7.36
CA LEU A 73 18.83 -2.91 6.89
C LEU A 73 19.07 -2.24 5.54
N THR A 74 20.27 -2.38 4.97
CA THR A 74 20.66 -1.73 3.70
C THR A 74 19.69 -2.03 2.55
N PRO A 75 19.35 -3.30 2.22
CA PRO A 75 18.44 -3.58 1.11
C PRO A 75 17.04 -3.01 1.33
N TYR A 76 16.54 -3.04 2.57
CA TYR A 76 15.22 -2.48 2.92
C TYR A 76 15.22 -0.95 2.80
N ARG A 77 16.27 -0.27 3.27
CA ARG A 77 16.40 1.18 3.14
C ARG A 77 16.50 1.63 1.68
N LEU A 78 17.25 0.90 0.85
CA LEU A 78 17.37 1.21 -0.58
C LEU A 78 16.02 1.04 -1.29
N THR A 79 15.30 -0.06 -1.01
CA THR A 79 13.98 -0.30 -1.59
C THR A 79 12.96 0.74 -1.12
N SER A 80 12.96 1.09 0.16
CA SER A 80 12.12 2.15 0.74
C SER A 80 12.30 3.49 0.03
N ARG A 81 13.56 3.89 -0.22
CA ARG A 81 13.86 5.12 -0.97
C ARG A 81 13.34 5.08 -2.39
N ARG A 82 13.40 3.92 -3.06
CA ARG A 82 12.84 3.73 -4.41
C ARG A 82 11.32 3.87 -4.41
N ILE A 83 10.62 3.20 -3.49
CA ILE A 83 9.15 3.33 -3.33
C ILE A 83 8.77 4.80 -3.14
N PHE A 84 9.44 5.49 -2.21
CA PHE A 84 9.18 6.91 -1.98
C PHE A 84 9.45 7.77 -3.22
N SER A 85 10.53 7.49 -3.95
CA SER A 85 10.89 8.22 -5.17
C SER A 85 9.85 8.04 -6.28
N VAL A 86 9.22 6.87 -6.34
CA VAL A 86 8.12 6.57 -7.25
C VAL A 86 6.86 7.34 -6.84
N LEU A 87 6.45 7.22 -5.58
CA LEU A 87 5.19 7.77 -5.07
C LEU A 87 5.16 9.30 -4.99
N GLN A 88 6.29 9.96 -4.75
CA GLN A 88 6.35 11.44 -4.70
C GLN A 88 5.98 12.12 -6.03
N ARG A 89 5.95 11.38 -7.15
CA ARG A 89 5.57 11.90 -8.47
C ARG A 89 4.06 12.09 -8.64
N PHE A 90 3.24 11.46 -7.79
CA PHE A 90 1.79 11.40 -7.95
C PHE A 90 1.01 12.51 -7.23
N GLY A 91 1.64 13.26 -6.33
CA GLY A 91 0.95 14.27 -5.54
C GLY A 91 1.79 15.52 -5.32
N SER A 92 1.14 16.56 -4.79
CA SER A 92 1.83 17.82 -4.45
C SER A 92 2.72 17.70 -3.21
N ALA A 93 2.47 16.69 -2.37
CA ALA A 93 3.27 16.42 -1.18
C ALA A 93 3.25 14.91 -0.89
N ALA A 94 4.39 14.38 -0.46
CA ALA A 94 4.52 13.01 0.01
C ALA A 94 5.25 12.97 1.35
N GLU A 95 4.81 12.09 2.25
CA GLU A 95 5.37 11.95 3.60
C GLU A 95 5.60 10.49 3.93
N ARG A 96 6.75 10.17 4.54
CA ARG A 96 7.10 8.81 4.94
C ARG A 96 6.77 8.57 6.41
N LEU A 97 6.29 7.37 6.72
CA LEU A 97 6.34 6.80 8.06
C LEU A 97 7.18 5.54 8.03
N GLY A 98 8.36 5.58 8.65
CA GLY A 98 9.27 4.43 8.62
C GLY A 98 9.79 4.10 7.21
N MET A 99 9.83 2.80 6.87
CA MET A 99 10.42 2.32 5.62
C MET A 99 9.38 1.89 4.57
N ASP A 100 8.19 1.51 5.01
CA ASP A 100 7.19 0.83 4.21
C ASP A 100 5.90 1.63 3.99
N GLU A 101 5.74 2.77 4.67
CA GLU A 101 4.52 3.58 4.57
C GLU A 101 4.78 4.97 3.98
N VAL A 102 3.88 5.41 3.10
CA VAL A 102 3.92 6.72 2.44
C VAL A 102 2.52 7.30 2.32
N TRP A 103 2.31 8.54 2.78
CA TRP A 103 1.15 9.34 2.38
C TRP A 103 1.46 10.18 1.15
N VAL A 104 0.46 10.35 0.29
CA VAL A 104 0.52 11.26 -0.85
C VAL A 104 -0.74 12.13 -0.86
N ASP A 105 -0.57 13.46 -0.89
CA ASP A 105 -1.68 14.39 -1.09
C ASP A 105 -1.90 14.59 -2.60
N VAL A 106 -2.99 14.02 -3.11
CA VAL A 106 -3.38 14.07 -4.52
C VAL A 106 -4.53 15.06 -4.75
N THR A 107 -4.84 15.92 -3.78
CA THR A 107 -5.97 16.86 -3.86
C THR A 107 -5.89 17.74 -5.11
N ALA A 108 -4.71 18.25 -5.46
CA ALA A 108 -4.52 19.10 -6.62
C ALA A 108 -4.72 18.33 -7.95
N ALA A 109 -4.19 17.11 -8.05
CA ALA A 109 -4.34 16.24 -9.21
C ALA A 109 -5.82 15.88 -9.44
N CYS A 110 -6.52 15.47 -8.36
CA CYS A 110 -7.94 15.17 -8.40
C CYS A 110 -8.79 16.37 -8.85
N LYS A 111 -8.50 17.59 -8.36
CA LYS A 111 -9.24 18.80 -8.77
C LYS A 111 -9.01 19.12 -10.25
N LYS A 112 -7.76 19.09 -10.70
CA LYS A 112 -7.41 19.34 -12.11
C LYS A 112 -8.13 18.35 -13.03
N MET A 113 -8.13 17.07 -12.68
CA MET A 113 -8.82 16.03 -13.45
C MET A 113 -10.34 16.28 -13.54
N MET A 114 -10.96 16.77 -12.46
CA MET A 114 -12.39 17.12 -12.48
C MET A 114 -12.68 18.32 -13.38
N GLU A 115 -11.84 19.34 -13.34
CA GLU A 115 -11.98 20.53 -14.19
C GLU A 115 -11.84 20.15 -15.68
N GLU A 116 -10.86 19.33 -16.03
CA GLU A 116 -10.64 18.83 -17.40
C GLU A 116 -11.77 17.91 -17.89
N ASN A 117 -12.39 17.12 -17.01
CA ASN A 117 -13.52 16.26 -17.36
C ASN A 117 -14.88 16.95 -17.27
N ALA A 118 -14.99 18.14 -16.67
CA ALA A 118 -16.24 18.90 -16.62
C ALA A 118 -16.71 19.36 -18.00
N GLU A 119 -15.79 19.47 -18.97
CA GLU A 119 -16.10 19.79 -20.37
C GLU A 119 -16.67 18.58 -21.14
N ARG A 120 -16.53 17.35 -20.61
CA ARG A 120 -17.18 16.14 -21.15
C ARG A 120 -18.57 16.01 -20.55
N ARG A 121 -19.58 16.50 -21.27
CA ARG A 121 -20.99 16.37 -20.91
C ARG A 121 -21.37 14.89 -20.79
N TRP A 122 -21.64 14.43 -19.56
CA TRP A 122 -22.14 13.09 -19.26
C TRP A 122 -23.40 12.78 -20.09
N GLN A 123 -23.36 11.71 -20.90
CA GLN A 123 -24.51 11.16 -21.62
C GLN A 123 -24.77 9.74 -21.11
N GLY A 124 -25.62 9.60 -20.09
CA GLY A 124 -26.01 8.31 -19.54
C GLY A 124 -27.21 8.44 -18.59
N HIS A 125 -27.96 7.36 -18.37
CA HIS A 125 -29.12 7.34 -17.48
C HIS A 125 -28.69 7.24 -16.01
N GLU A 126 -29.26 8.11 -15.16
CA GLU A 126 -29.06 8.12 -13.70
C GLU A 126 -29.89 7.01 -13.04
N GLY A 127 -29.20 6.01 -12.46
CA GLY A 127 -29.79 5.09 -11.49
C GLY A 127 -30.00 5.79 -10.16
N GLY A 128 -31.24 5.78 -9.65
CA GLY A 128 -31.70 6.62 -8.56
C GLY A 128 -30.89 6.53 -7.27
N TYR A 129 -30.07 7.55 -7.02
CA TYR A 129 -30.01 8.31 -5.77
C TYR A 129 -29.07 9.50 -6.03
N LEU A 130 -29.62 10.72 -6.12
CA LEU A 130 -29.00 12.04 -5.89
C LEU A 130 -29.34 13.09 -6.96
N ARG A 131 -30.20 14.03 -6.59
CA ARG A 131 -30.03 15.44 -6.99
C ARG A 131 -30.23 16.32 -5.76
N ARG A 132 -29.22 17.13 -5.41
CA ARG A 132 -29.39 18.54 -5.05
C ARG A 132 -28.04 19.25 -4.85
N GLY A 133 -27.75 20.14 -5.80
CA GLY A 133 -27.06 21.40 -5.55
C GLY A 133 -25.53 21.36 -5.52
N GLY A 134 -24.91 21.76 -6.64
CA GLY A 134 -23.76 22.69 -6.68
C GLY A 134 -22.52 22.40 -5.82
N ARG A 135 -22.37 21.21 -5.25
CA ARG A 135 -21.19 20.79 -4.50
C ARG A 135 -20.60 19.59 -5.21
N VAL A 136 -19.31 19.71 -5.52
CA VAL A 136 -18.44 18.64 -6.01
C VAL A 136 -18.78 17.36 -5.23
N CYS A 137 -19.41 16.41 -5.92
CA CYS A 137 -19.89 15.18 -5.28
C CYS A 137 -18.67 14.36 -4.84
N LEU A 138 -18.62 13.95 -3.56
CA LEU A 138 -17.57 13.12 -2.96
C LEU A 138 -17.22 11.87 -3.80
N ARG A 139 -18.18 11.37 -4.61
CA ARG A 139 -17.98 10.26 -5.55
C ARG A 139 -17.01 10.56 -6.71
N HIS A 140 -16.92 11.80 -7.17
CA HIS A 140 -15.97 12.16 -8.24
C HIS A 140 -14.55 12.29 -7.70
N SER A 141 -14.38 12.80 -6.47
CA SER A 141 -13.08 12.81 -5.77
C SER A 141 -12.61 11.42 -5.43
N SER A 142 -13.54 10.51 -5.09
CA SER A 142 -13.19 9.11 -4.86
C SER A 142 -12.77 8.41 -6.15
N ALA A 143 -13.43 8.66 -7.29
CA ALA A 143 -13.03 8.05 -8.57
C ALA A 143 -11.65 8.53 -9.05
N ALA A 144 -11.37 9.83 -8.94
CA ALA A 144 -10.05 10.38 -9.24
C ALA A 144 -8.96 9.84 -8.30
N GLY A 145 -9.25 9.83 -6.99
CA GLY A 145 -8.33 9.27 -5.99
C GLY A 145 -8.09 7.78 -6.16
N GLN A 146 -9.10 6.99 -6.54
CA GLN A 146 -8.95 5.57 -6.87
C GLN A 146 -8.05 5.36 -8.07
N ARG A 147 -8.18 6.18 -9.11
CA ARG A 147 -7.32 6.11 -10.28
C ARG A 147 -5.87 6.42 -9.91
N ASP A 148 -5.62 7.55 -9.25
CA ASP A 148 -4.26 7.95 -8.83
C ASP A 148 -3.64 6.89 -7.89
N CYS A 149 -4.46 6.27 -7.04
CA CYS A 149 -4.07 5.16 -6.19
C CYS A 149 -3.63 3.95 -7.01
N THR A 150 -4.46 3.47 -7.93
CA THR A 150 -4.14 2.31 -8.80
C THR A 150 -2.92 2.56 -9.69
N GLU A 151 -2.77 3.77 -10.25
CA GLU A 151 -1.57 4.14 -11.00
C GLU A 151 -0.32 4.16 -10.10
N GLY A 152 -0.45 4.65 -8.87
CA GLY A 152 0.60 4.63 -7.86
C GLY A 152 1.06 3.22 -7.48
N GLU A 153 0.13 2.33 -7.16
CA GLU A 153 0.43 0.92 -6.84
C GLU A 153 1.06 0.19 -8.03
N GLY A 154 0.53 0.42 -9.24
CA GLY A 154 1.06 -0.11 -10.50
C GLY A 154 2.50 0.33 -10.72
N ALA A 155 2.80 1.62 -10.56
CA ALA A 155 4.15 2.15 -10.74
C ALA A 155 5.14 1.62 -9.68
N VAL A 156 4.71 1.49 -8.42
CA VAL A 156 5.55 0.87 -7.38
C VAL A 156 5.89 -0.56 -7.76
N LYS A 157 4.89 -1.35 -8.18
CA LYS A 157 5.07 -2.75 -8.57
C LYS A 157 5.96 -2.90 -9.80
N GLU A 158 5.77 -2.08 -10.83
CA GLU A 158 6.57 -2.11 -12.05
C GLU A 158 8.03 -1.70 -11.80
N GLU A 159 8.26 -0.60 -11.09
CA GLU A 159 9.60 -0.03 -10.94
C GLU A 159 10.40 -0.64 -9.79
N THR A 160 9.74 -1.22 -8.79
CA THR A 160 10.41 -1.76 -7.59
C THR A 160 10.16 -3.25 -7.37
N GLY A 161 9.11 -3.81 -7.99
CA GLY A 161 8.67 -5.19 -7.75
C GLY A 161 7.94 -5.40 -6.41
N ILE A 162 7.70 -4.34 -5.64
CA ILE A 162 7.01 -4.39 -4.34
C ILE A 162 5.51 -4.17 -4.55
N ARG A 163 4.69 -4.98 -3.88
CA ARG A 163 3.25 -4.74 -3.76
C ARG A 163 2.93 -3.94 -2.51
N THR A 164 1.92 -3.10 -2.62
CA THR A 164 1.38 -2.28 -1.53
C THR A 164 -0.09 -2.60 -1.36
N SER A 165 -0.61 -2.30 -0.17
CA SER A 165 -2.04 -2.06 0.01
C SER A 165 -2.25 -0.57 0.26
N ALA A 166 -3.37 -0.03 -0.19
CA ALA A 166 -3.58 1.41 -0.17
C ALA A 166 -4.91 1.85 0.42
N GLY A 167 -4.93 3.08 0.95
CA GLY A 167 -6.09 3.67 1.58
C GLY A 167 -6.33 5.08 1.05
N ILE A 168 -7.57 5.37 0.67
CA ILE A 168 -7.99 6.67 0.11
C ILE A 168 -8.95 7.30 1.10
N ALA A 169 -8.66 8.51 1.58
CA ALA A 169 -9.59 9.24 2.45
C ALA A 169 -9.36 10.76 2.42
N HIS A 170 -10.16 11.50 3.19
CA HIS A 170 -10.05 12.96 3.28
C HIS A 170 -9.05 13.47 4.32
N ASN A 171 -8.38 12.56 5.05
CA ASN A 171 -7.29 12.86 5.99
C ASN A 171 -6.35 11.66 6.17
N LYS A 172 -5.16 11.91 6.71
CA LYS A 172 -4.10 10.89 6.89
C LYS A 172 -4.51 9.72 7.79
N LEU A 173 -5.25 10.00 8.86
CA LEU A 173 -5.67 8.98 9.84
C LEU A 173 -6.61 7.97 9.19
N LEU A 174 -7.66 8.45 8.50
CA LEU A 174 -8.62 7.58 7.82
C LEU A 174 -7.97 6.84 6.64
N ALA A 175 -7.08 7.50 5.88
CA ALA A 175 -6.36 6.83 4.80
C ALA A 175 -5.50 5.68 5.34
N LYS A 176 -4.82 5.89 6.48
CA LYS A 176 -4.07 4.82 7.14
C LYS A 176 -4.97 3.67 7.59
N LEU A 177 -6.10 3.98 8.24
CA LEU A 177 -7.05 2.95 8.67
C LEU A 177 -7.60 2.15 7.47
N ALA A 178 -7.97 2.85 6.38
CA ALA A 178 -8.48 2.24 5.16
C ALA A 178 -7.49 1.23 4.55
N SER A 179 -6.21 1.61 4.43
CA SER A 179 -5.16 0.74 3.85
C SER A 179 -4.93 -0.57 4.60
N GLY A 180 -5.37 -0.65 5.87
CA GLY A 180 -5.26 -1.84 6.70
C GLY A 180 -6.45 -2.80 6.60
N LEU A 181 -7.56 -2.40 5.96
CA LEU A 181 -8.81 -3.18 5.95
C LEU A 181 -8.74 -4.39 5.02
N HIS A 182 -8.19 -4.21 3.82
CA HIS A 182 -8.05 -5.26 2.83
C HIS A 182 -6.57 -5.37 2.45
N LYS A 183 -5.95 -6.47 2.89
CA LYS A 183 -4.56 -6.83 2.58
C LYS A 183 -4.49 -8.31 2.22
N PRO A 184 -3.55 -8.75 1.38
CA PRO A 184 -2.56 -7.96 0.62
C PRO A 184 -3.03 -7.42 -0.73
N ASP A 185 -2.22 -6.54 -1.33
CA ASP A 185 -2.29 -6.10 -2.74
C ASP A 185 -3.68 -5.59 -3.13
N ASP A 186 -4.28 -4.78 -2.24
CA ASP A 186 -5.65 -4.27 -2.38
C ASP A 186 -5.76 -2.83 -1.85
N GLN A 187 -6.83 -2.13 -2.22
CA GLN A 187 -7.05 -0.73 -1.89
C GLN A 187 -8.47 -0.47 -1.34
N THR A 188 -8.60 0.43 -0.37
CA THR A 188 -9.90 0.78 0.24
C THR A 188 -10.11 2.29 0.30
N SER A 189 -11.32 2.76 -0.02
CA SER A 189 -11.70 4.17 0.07
C SER A 189 -12.66 4.41 1.23
N LEU A 190 -12.47 5.51 1.99
CA LEU A 190 -13.31 5.98 3.10
C LEU A 190 -13.68 7.47 2.99
#